data_AF-A0A2W4XKL0-F1
#
_entry.id   AF-A0A2W4XKL0-F1
#
_cell.length_a   1.000
_cell.length_b   1.000
_cell.length_c   1.000
_cell.angle_alpha   90.00
_cell.angle_beta   90.00
_cell.angle_gamma   90.00
#
_symmetry.space_group_name_H-M   'P 1'
#
loop_
_entity.id
_entity.type
_entity.pdbx_description
1 polymer ?
#
loop_
_entity_poly.entity_id
_entity_poly.type
_entity_poly.pdbx_seq_one_letter_code
_entity_poly.pdbx_strand_id
1 'polypeptide(L)'
;MFLNQPHNAARYVKTIFSSPDIPLFRDEDHESLYYCAVLALYKYNTLINGRKINAHSYNKLRWHIIQLFKWVCRGKLEDVNPTSNKAEKYTDKIIRCLQSDDREYIDKFETCQKIVDMVGLPSDDALKRGKFSADLRAKAAEIIGAG
;
A
#
# COMPACT_ATOMS: atom_id res chain seq x y z
N MET A 1 3.97 -3.04 0.27
CA MET A 1 3.63 -1.81 1.03
C MET A 1 4.86 -0.98 1.36
N PHE A 2 5.82 -1.48 2.15
CA PHE A 2 6.94 -0.68 2.65
C PHE A 2 8.15 -0.57 1.70
N LEU A 3 8.47 -1.62 0.93
CA LEU A 3 9.53 -1.57 -0.10
C LEU A 3 9.24 -0.67 -1.31
N ASN A 4 8.05 -0.08 -1.39
CA ASN A 4 7.65 0.81 -2.48
C ASN A 4 7.71 0.25 -3.92
N GLN A 5 7.70 -1.07 -4.05
CA GLN A 5 7.75 -1.75 -5.34
C GLN A 5 6.52 -2.63 -5.59
N PRO A 6 5.28 -2.10 -5.58
CA PRO A 6 4.08 -2.94 -5.78
C PRO A 6 4.02 -3.55 -7.19
N HIS A 7 4.65 -2.95 -8.19
CA HIS A 7 4.73 -3.47 -9.55
C HIS A 7 5.48 -4.81 -9.62
N ASN A 8 6.36 -5.10 -8.66
CA ASN A 8 7.04 -6.39 -8.57
C ASN A 8 6.07 -7.51 -8.17
N ALA A 9 4.99 -7.21 -7.45
CA ALA A 9 3.96 -8.18 -7.08
C ALA A 9 3.05 -8.60 -8.25
N ALA A 10 3.11 -7.88 -9.38
CA ALA A 10 2.45 -8.27 -10.64
C ALA A 10 3.37 -9.13 -11.54
N ARG A 11 4.64 -9.33 -11.15
CA ARG A 11 5.59 -10.20 -11.85
C ARG A 11 5.50 -11.64 -11.32
N TYR A 12 6.23 -12.55 -11.95
CA TYR A 12 6.30 -13.94 -11.52
C TYR A 12 6.85 -14.05 -10.09
N VAL A 13 6.17 -14.83 -9.25
CA VAL A 13 6.54 -15.05 -7.84
C VAL A 13 8.00 -15.51 -7.71
N LYS A 14 8.46 -16.40 -8.60
CA LYS A 14 9.86 -16.86 -8.63
C LYS A 14 10.86 -15.69 -8.79
N THR A 15 10.53 -14.70 -9.63
CA THR A 15 11.37 -13.51 -9.81
C THR A 15 11.46 -12.68 -8.53
N ILE A 16 10.38 -12.60 -7.76
CA ILE A 16 10.37 -11.84 -6.51
C ILE A 16 11.34 -12.44 -5.49
N PHE A 17 11.27 -13.75 -5.29
CA PHE A 17 12.08 -14.45 -4.28
C PHE A 17 13.54 -14.70 -4.71
N SER A 18 13.81 -14.73 -6.01
CA SER A 18 15.17 -14.94 -6.53
C SER A 18 15.91 -13.66 -6.89
N SER A 19 15.26 -12.49 -6.82
CA SER A 19 15.86 -11.21 -7.19
C SER A 19 16.69 -10.64 -6.03
N PRO A 20 18.01 -10.46 -6.19
CA PRO A 20 18.85 -9.86 -5.15
C PRO A 20 18.47 -8.40 -4.84
N ASP A 21 17.82 -7.72 -5.80
CA ASP A 21 17.39 -6.32 -5.66
C ASP A 21 16.10 -6.12 -4.84
N ILE A 22 15.47 -7.22 -4.37
CA ILE A 22 14.25 -7.17 -3.55
C ILE A 22 14.59 -7.71 -2.16
N PRO A 23 14.96 -6.83 -1.21
CA PRO A 23 15.37 -7.24 0.14
C PRO A 23 14.15 -7.66 0.96
N LEU A 24 13.72 -8.91 0.81
CA LEU A 24 12.61 -9.49 1.55
C LEU A 24 13.11 -10.15 2.83
N PHE A 25 12.36 -9.98 3.92
CA PHE A 25 12.48 -10.76 5.16
C PHE A 25 13.90 -10.78 5.73
N ARG A 26 14.51 -9.60 5.87
CA ARG A 26 15.82 -9.49 6.50
C ARG A 26 15.66 -9.58 8.01
N ASP A 27 16.64 -10.21 8.67
CA ASP A 27 16.64 -10.36 10.14
C ASP A 27 16.66 -9.01 10.86
N GLU A 28 17.17 -7.96 10.21
CA GLU A 28 17.23 -6.59 10.76
C GLU A 28 15.94 -5.78 10.56
N ASP A 29 14.97 -6.30 9.82
CA ASP A 29 13.73 -5.57 9.55
C ASP A 29 12.83 -5.55 10.80
N HIS A 30 12.25 -4.39 11.10
CA HIS A 30 11.28 -4.31 12.19
C HIS A 30 10.00 -5.09 11.84
N GLU A 31 9.65 -6.07 12.69
CA GLU A 31 8.47 -6.94 12.55
C GLU A 31 7.15 -6.16 12.40
N SER A 32 7.06 -4.97 13.01
CA SER A 32 5.87 -4.11 12.96
C SER A 32 5.45 -3.75 11.53
N LEU A 33 6.41 -3.67 10.60
CA LEU A 33 6.16 -3.40 9.17
C LEU A 33 5.46 -4.58 8.51
N TYR A 34 5.86 -5.80 8.82
CA TYR A 34 5.22 -7.01 8.30
C TYR A 34 3.81 -7.14 8.85
N TYR A 35 3.64 -7.01 10.17
CA TYR A 35 2.34 -7.04 10.82
C TYR A 35 1.39 -5.99 10.22
N CYS A 36 1.85 -4.74 10.09
CA CYS A 36 1.07 -3.65 9.51
C CYS A 36 0.68 -3.94 8.04
N ALA A 37 1.61 -4.43 7.22
CA ALA A 37 1.34 -4.76 5.81
C ALA A 37 0.30 -5.88 5.66
N VAL A 38 0.42 -6.94 6.47
CA VAL A 38 -0.51 -8.07 6.44
C VAL A 38 -1.89 -7.65 6.96
N LEU A 39 -1.95 -6.85 8.03
CA LEU A 39 -3.21 -6.33 8.56
C LEU A 39 -3.93 -5.44 7.54
N ALA A 40 -3.19 -4.53 6.86
CA ALA A 40 -3.74 -3.69 5.79
C ALA A 40 -4.31 -4.54 4.64
N LEU A 41 -3.56 -5.56 4.20
CA LEU A 41 -4.00 -6.47 3.15
C LEU A 41 -5.23 -7.28 3.58
N TYR A 42 -5.24 -7.80 4.81
CA TYR A 42 -6.38 -8.55 5.36
C TYR A 42 -7.66 -7.70 5.39
N LYS A 43 -7.55 -6.46 5.89
CA LYS A 43 -8.68 -5.51 5.94
C LYS A 43 -9.18 -5.19 4.54
N TYR A 44 -8.29 -4.93 3.59
CA TYR A 44 -8.70 -4.66 2.20
C TYR A 44 -9.33 -5.88 1.52
N ASN A 45 -8.78 -7.08 1.72
CA ASN A 45 -9.37 -8.33 1.22
C ASN A 45 -10.77 -8.58 1.78
N THR A 46 -11.02 -8.20 3.04
CA THR A 46 -12.36 -8.27 3.63
C THR A 46 -13.34 -7.34 2.90
N LEU A 47 -12.90 -6.15 2.49
CA LEU A 47 -13.71 -5.23 1.68
C LEU A 47 -13.96 -5.76 0.27
N ILE A 48 -12.95 -6.39 -0.37
CA ILE A 48 -13.07 -7.06 -1.67
C ILE A 48 -14.14 -8.16 -1.58
N ASN A 49 -13.99 -9.08 -0.64
CA ASN A 49 -14.88 -10.24 -0.48
C ASN A 49 -16.30 -9.81 -0.08
N GLY A 50 -16.41 -8.81 0.80
CA GLY A 50 -17.70 -8.24 1.21
C GLY A 50 -18.31 -7.25 0.22
N ARG A 51 -17.70 -7.05 -0.96
CA ARG A 51 -18.11 -6.08 -2.00
C ARG A 51 -18.38 -4.66 -1.47
N LYS A 52 -17.65 -4.25 -0.43
CA LYS A 52 -17.73 -2.88 0.14
C LYS A 52 -16.91 -1.92 -0.71
N ILE A 53 -17.35 -0.65 -0.78
CA ILE A 53 -16.65 0.45 -1.50
C ILE A 53 -16.17 0.06 -2.91
N ASN A 54 -16.90 -0.82 -3.60
CA ASN A 54 -16.50 -1.39 -4.89
C ASN A 54 -15.07 -1.99 -4.92
N ALA A 55 -14.52 -2.44 -3.78
CA ALA A 55 -13.12 -2.85 -3.67
C ALA A 55 -12.72 -3.99 -4.61
N HIS A 56 -13.66 -4.89 -4.92
CA HIS A 56 -13.44 -5.99 -5.86
C HIS A 56 -12.98 -5.53 -7.25
N SER A 57 -13.39 -4.35 -7.71
CA SER A 57 -12.97 -3.76 -8.99
C SER A 57 -11.47 -3.38 -9.01
N TYR A 58 -10.83 -3.29 -7.84
CA TYR A 58 -9.43 -2.91 -7.68
C TYR A 58 -8.54 -4.08 -7.24
N ASN A 59 -9.04 -5.32 -7.24
CA ASN A 59 -8.30 -6.48 -6.73
C ASN A 59 -6.93 -6.67 -7.41
N LYS A 60 -6.83 -6.44 -8.73
CA LYS A 60 -5.55 -6.45 -9.47
C LYS A 60 -4.55 -5.41 -8.94
N LEU A 61 -5.06 -4.31 -8.37
CA LEU A 61 -4.29 -3.18 -7.85
C LEU A 61 -4.09 -3.23 -6.34
N ARG A 62 -4.50 -4.29 -5.64
CA ARG A 62 -4.44 -4.39 -4.16
C ARG A 62 -3.08 -4.03 -3.56
N TRP A 63 -1.99 -4.39 -4.23
CA TRP A 63 -0.62 -4.08 -3.78
C TRP A 63 -0.29 -2.59 -3.86
N HIS A 64 -0.81 -1.90 -4.89
CA HIS A 64 -0.72 -0.45 -5.04
C HIS A 64 -1.62 0.25 -4.03
N ILE A 65 -2.84 -0.26 -3.80
CA ILE A 65 -3.77 0.28 -2.81
C ILE A 65 -3.16 0.25 -1.41
N ILE A 66 -2.62 -0.88 -0.94
CA ILE A 66 -2.00 -0.93 0.40
C ILE A 66 -0.72 -0.08 0.50
N GLN A 67 -0.01 0.16 -0.62
CA GLN A 67 1.09 1.13 -0.64
C GLN A 67 0.57 2.56 -0.45
N LEU A 68 -0.47 2.97 -1.18
CA LEU A 68 -1.10 4.28 -1.02
C LEU A 68 -1.65 4.48 0.39
N PHE A 69 -2.28 3.44 0.94
CA PHE A 69 -2.91 3.46 2.26
C PHE A 69 -1.97 3.95 3.36
N LYS A 70 -0.69 3.56 3.32
CA LYS A 70 0.28 3.99 4.34
C LYS A 70 0.47 5.52 4.35
N TRP A 71 0.47 6.16 3.18
CA TRP A 71 0.63 7.60 3.06
C TRP A 71 -0.67 8.33 3.38
N VAL A 72 -1.80 7.84 2.85
CA VAL A 72 -3.14 8.39 3.09
C VAL A 72 -3.49 8.34 4.58
N CYS A 73 -3.27 7.21 5.24
CA CYS A 73 -3.53 7.05 6.68
C CYS A 73 -2.66 8.01 7.52
N ARG A 74 -1.38 8.17 7.15
CA ARG A 74 -0.48 9.08 7.87
C ARG A 74 -0.74 10.55 7.56
N GLY A 75 -1.36 10.86 6.42
CA GLY A 75 -1.49 12.21 5.88
C GLY A 75 -0.13 12.80 5.48
N LYS A 76 0.86 11.94 5.15
CA LYS A 76 2.22 12.37 4.77
C LYS A 76 2.83 11.40 3.77
N LEU A 77 3.43 11.95 2.71
CA LEU A 77 4.17 11.21 1.70
C LEU A 77 5.61 10.92 2.15
N GLU A 78 5.75 10.21 3.25
CA GLU A 78 7.03 9.85 3.84
C GLU A 78 7.15 8.32 3.91
N ASP A 79 8.34 7.81 3.64
CA ASP A 79 8.67 6.39 3.71
C ASP A 79 9.60 6.12 4.89
N VAL A 80 9.56 4.90 5.40
CA VAL A 80 10.46 4.44 6.47
C VAL A 80 11.36 3.34 5.93
N ASN A 81 12.64 3.41 6.30
CA ASN A 81 13.57 2.32 6.05
C ASN A 81 13.21 1.13 6.96
N PRO A 82 13.10 -0.10 6.44
CA PRO A 82 12.76 -1.28 7.23
C PRO A 82 13.59 -1.51 8.50
N THR A 83 14.86 -1.12 8.52
CA THR A 83 15.78 -1.30 9.66
C THR A 83 15.86 -0.07 10.57
N SER A 84 14.97 0.91 10.37
CA SER A 84 15.00 2.15 11.14
C SER A 84 14.29 1.99 12.48
N ASN A 85 14.91 2.48 13.56
CA ASN A 85 14.28 2.62 14.88
C ASN A 85 12.97 3.45 14.88
N LYS A 86 12.62 4.11 13.77
CA LYS A 86 11.35 4.83 13.60
C LYS A 86 10.23 3.95 13.03
N ALA A 87 10.52 2.71 12.61
CA ALA A 87 9.58 1.81 11.94
C ALA A 87 8.34 1.53 12.79
N GLU A 88 8.50 1.23 14.08
CA GLU A 88 7.40 1.00 15.01
C GLU A 88 6.47 2.21 15.10
N LYS A 89 7.03 3.38 15.43
CA LYS A 89 6.29 4.65 15.48
C LYS A 89 5.63 4.99 14.15
N TYR A 90 6.27 4.65 13.02
CA TYR A 90 5.69 4.84 11.69
C TYR A 90 4.44 3.98 11.52
N THR A 91 4.48 2.72 11.95
CA THR A 91 3.39 1.75 11.80
C THR A 91 2.25 1.95 12.80
N ASP A 92 2.50 2.49 13.99
CA ASP A 92 1.51 2.65 15.06
C ASP A 92 0.24 3.37 14.60
N LYS A 93 0.39 4.51 13.92
CA LYS A 93 -0.77 5.29 13.43
C LYS A 93 -1.59 4.46 12.42
N ILE A 94 -0.91 3.70 11.57
CA ILE A 94 -1.54 2.88 10.54
C ILE A 94 -2.29 1.72 11.17
N ILE A 95 -1.67 1.03 12.13
CA ILE A 95 -2.26 -0.09 12.86
C ILE A 95 -3.49 0.38 13.64
N ARG A 96 -3.41 1.50 14.36
CA ARG A 96 -4.56 2.07 15.10
C ARG A 96 -5.74 2.38 14.18
N CYS A 97 -5.49 2.95 13.00
CA CYS A 97 -6.53 3.20 11.99
C CYS A 97 -7.15 1.89 11.48
N LEU A 98 -6.35 0.85 11.24
CA LEU A 98 -6.84 -0.47 10.79
C LEU A 98 -7.65 -1.21 11.88
N GLN A 99 -7.38 -0.91 13.15
CA GLN A 99 -8.03 -1.53 14.31
C GLN A 99 -9.15 -0.68 14.91
N SER A 100 -9.43 0.50 14.35
CA SER A 100 -10.42 1.40 14.93
C SER A 100 -11.84 0.82 14.87
N ASP A 101 -12.61 1.01 15.95
CA ASP A 101 -13.99 0.51 16.06
C ASP A 101 -14.94 1.18 15.07
N ASP A 102 -14.70 2.46 14.80
CA ASP A 102 -15.42 3.27 13.81
C ASP A 102 -15.08 2.91 12.35
N ARG A 103 -14.09 2.04 12.14
CA ARG A 103 -13.62 1.57 10.84
C ARG A 103 -13.14 2.70 9.91
N GLU A 104 -12.47 3.70 10.45
CA GLU A 104 -11.83 4.82 9.71
C GLU A 104 -11.01 4.34 8.48
N TYR A 105 -10.41 3.15 8.55
CA TYR A 105 -9.66 2.57 7.45
C TYR A 105 -10.45 2.43 6.14
N ILE A 106 -11.79 2.31 6.20
CA ILE A 106 -12.65 2.19 5.01
C ILE A 106 -12.54 3.48 4.18
N ASP A 107 -12.67 4.65 4.81
CA ASP A 107 -12.59 5.95 4.14
C ASP A 107 -11.19 6.20 3.56
N LYS A 108 -10.15 5.74 4.26
CA LYS A 108 -8.77 5.82 3.74
C LYS A 108 -8.58 4.93 2.52
N PHE A 109 -9.15 3.72 2.49
CA PHE A 109 -9.12 2.88 1.29
C PHE A 109 -9.93 3.46 0.13
N GLU A 110 -11.08 4.07 0.40
CA GLU A 110 -11.86 4.75 -0.63
C GLU A 110 -11.08 5.94 -1.21
N THR A 111 -10.36 6.69 -0.37
CA THR A 111 -9.45 7.74 -0.83
C THR A 111 -8.34 7.15 -1.72
N CYS A 112 -7.78 5.98 -1.38
CA CYS A 112 -6.80 5.31 -2.24
C CYS A 112 -7.39 4.92 -3.61
N GLN A 113 -8.65 4.48 -3.65
CA GLN A 113 -9.34 4.16 -4.91
C GLN A 113 -9.57 5.40 -5.76
N LYS A 114 -9.98 6.52 -5.14
CA LYS A 114 -10.12 7.82 -5.82
C LYS A 114 -8.79 8.27 -6.45
N ILE A 115 -7.67 8.08 -5.75
CA ILE A 115 -6.33 8.36 -6.31
C ILE A 115 -6.08 7.51 -7.56
N VAL A 116 -6.41 6.21 -7.51
CA VAL A 116 -6.29 5.32 -8.68
C VAL A 116 -7.17 5.79 -9.82
N ASP A 117 -8.43 6.15 -9.57
CA ASP A 117 -9.37 6.60 -10.60
C ASP A 117 -8.88 7.88 -11.28
N MET A 118 -8.30 8.81 -10.52
CA MET A 118 -7.72 10.05 -11.06
C MET A 118 -6.48 9.82 -11.95
N VAL A 119 -5.70 8.76 -11.68
CA VAL A 119 -4.57 8.37 -12.53
C VAL A 119 -5.04 7.52 -13.73
N GLY A 120 -6.12 6.77 -13.56
CA GLY A 120 -6.66 5.83 -14.53
C GLY A 120 -6.15 4.41 -14.33
N LEU A 121 -6.94 3.43 -14.77
CA LEU A 121 -6.58 2.02 -14.64
C LEU A 121 -5.48 1.65 -15.66
N PRO A 122 -4.37 1.02 -15.21
CA PRO A 122 -3.29 0.63 -16.10
C PRO A 122 -3.67 -0.63 -16.88
N SER A 123 -3.03 -0.83 -18.04
CA SER A 123 -2.99 -2.15 -18.68
C SER A 123 -2.15 -3.14 -17.85
N ASP A 124 -2.33 -4.45 -18.09
CA ASP A 124 -1.57 -5.49 -17.38
C ASP A 124 -0.04 -5.33 -17.55
N ASP A 125 0.42 -4.79 -18.68
CA ASP A 125 1.83 -4.50 -18.91
C ASP A 125 2.31 -3.21 -18.25
N ALA A 126 1.46 -2.19 -18.19
CA ALA A 126 1.78 -0.96 -17.44
C ALA A 126 1.86 -1.25 -15.93
N LEU A 127 1.05 -2.17 -15.42
CA LEU A 127 1.03 -2.57 -14.01
C LEU A 127 2.34 -3.20 -13.52
N LYS A 128 3.08 -3.89 -14.41
CA LYS A 128 4.38 -4.52 -14.12
C LYS A 128 5.56 -3.54 -14.14
N ARG A 129 5.30 -2.27 -14.51
CA ARG A 129 6.30 -1.20 -14.65
C ARG A 129 6.17 -0.21 -13.50
N GLY A 130 7.32 0.35 -13.09
CA GLY A 130 7.37 1.33 -11.99
C GLY A 130 6.65 2.65 -12.28
N LYS A 131 6.39 2.96 -13.57
CA LYS A 131 5.72 4.22 -13.98
C LYS A 131 4.36 4.40 -13.31
N PHE A 132 3.51 3.37 -13.32
CA PHE A 132 2.18 3.48 -12.71
C PHE A 132 2.27 3.75 -11.20
N SER A 133 3.21 3.10 -10.50
CA SER A 133 3.46 3.37 -9.07
C SER A 133 3.95 4.80 -8.83
N ALA A 134 4.77 5.36 -9.73
CA ALA A 134 5.26 6.73 -9.66
C ALA A 134 4.14 7.76 -9.91
N ASP A 135 3.29 7.51 -10.90
CA ASP A 135 2.14 8.37 -11.23
C ASP A 135 1.15 8.41 -10.04
N LEU A 136 0.89 7.27 -9.40
CA LEU A 136 0.09 7.19 -8.16
C LEU A 136 0.72 7.97 -7.00
N ARG A 137 2.05 7.86 -6.82
CA ARG A 137 2.76 8.62 -5.77
C ARG A 137 2.65 10.13 -6.01
N ALA A 138 2.80 10.59 -7.25
CA ALA A 138 2.66 11.99 -7.61
C ALA A 138 1.26 12.50 -7.30
N LYS A 139 0.21 11.76 -7.71
CA LYS A 139 -1.18 12.12 -7.42
C LYS A 139 -1.50 12.11 -5.93
N ALA A 140 -0.95 11.15 -5.18
CA ALA A 140 -1.08 11.13 -3.73
C ALA A 140 -0.43 12.35 -3.07
N ALA A 141 0.69 12.86 -3.60
CA ALA A 141 1.35 14.05 -3.10
C ALA A 141 0.46 15.30 -3.23
N GLU A 142 -0.25 15.43 -4.35
CA GLU A 142 -1.21 16.53 -4.58
C GLU A 142 -2.35 16.49 -3.57
N ILE A 143 -2.94 15.32 -3.34
CA ILE A 143 -4.10 15.16 -2.45
C ILE A 143 -3.71 15.30 -0.97
N ILE A 144 -2.57 14.74 -0.58
CA ILE A 144 -2.10 14.79 0.81
C ILE A 144 -1.53 16.16 1.16
N GLY A 145 -0.88 16.84 0.22
CA GLY A 145 -0.28 18.17 0.41
C GLY A 145 -1.27 19.33 0.29
N ALA A 146 -2.48 19.10 -0.23
CA ALA A 146 -3.54 20.11 -0.31
C ALA A 146 -4.43 20.21 0.94
N GLY A 147 -4.17 19.38 1.97
CA GLY A 147 -4.94 19.30 3.22
C GLY A 147 -4.18 19.71 4.47
#